data_AF-A0A453IBG6-F1
#
_entry.id   AF-A0A453IBG6-F1
#
_cell.length_a   1.000
_cell.length_b   1.000
_cell.length_c   1.000
_cell.angle_alpha   90.00
_cell.angle_beta   90.00
_cell.angle_gamma   90.00
#
_symmetry.space_group_name_H-M   'P 1'
#
loop_
_entity.id
_entity.type
_entity.pdbx_description
1 polymer ?
#
loop_
_entity_poly.entity_id
_entity_poly.type
_entity_poly.pdbx_seq_one_letter_code
_entity_poly.pdbx_strand_id
1 'polypeptide(L)'
;MSKVCVLERLAHQNQTLVQVEIHSGRPHQIRIHLAYIGHPLVDDPLYCIGGQPKFHDLESTSTDISFAYDGGYERPLQPVPGDCGYHLHAHWLVLSHPTTNKMLKITAPLPHILQTREERCDPQVDT
;
A
#
# COMPACT_ATOMS: atom_id res chain seq x y z
N MET A 1 -5.27 10.53 12.04
CA MET A 1 -5.29 11.42 10.86
C MET A 1 -4.05 11.14 10.02
N SER A 2 -4.17 11.03 8.69
CA SER A 2 -3.03 10.83 7.79
C SER A 2 -2.60 12.16 7.19
N LYS A 3 -1.30 12.48 7.20
CA LYS A 3 -0.74 13.63 6.49
C LYS A 3 -0.18 13.14 5.16
N VAL A 4 -0.53 13.83 4.08
CA VAL A 4 -0.17 13.43 2.71
C VAL A 4 0.65 14.55 2.08
N CYS A 5 1.83 14.21 1.55
CA CYS A 5 2.67 15.10 0.77
C CYS A 5 2.79 14.54 -0.66
N VAL A 6 2.65 15.39 -1.67
CA VAL A 6 2.84 14.98 -3.07
C VAL A 6 4.33 14.98 -3.39
N LEU A 7 4.86 13.84 -3.82
CA LEU A 7 6.25 13.70 -4.25
C LEU A 7 6.37 13.93 -5.77
N GLU A 8 5.51 13.26 -6.55
CA GLU A 8 5.56 13.35 -8.02
C GLU A 8 4.15 13.21 -8.62
N ARG A 9 3.86 13.98 -9.69
CA ARG A 9 2.62 13.85 -10.46
C ARG A 9 2.92 13.19 -11.81
N LEU A 10 2.36 12.01 -12.02
CA LEU A 10 2.52 11.21 -13.24
C LEU A 10 1.32 11.44 -14.17
N ALA A 11 1.29 12.62 -14.81
CA ALA A 11 0.15 13.08 -15.60
C ALA A 11 -0.27 12.10 -16.71
N HIS A 12 0.70 11.46 -17.39
CA HIS A 12 0.41 10.49 -18.46
C HIS A 12 -0.33 9.23 -17.97
N GLN A 13 -0.19 8.89 -16.70
CA GLN A 13 -0.82 7.72 -16.08
C GLN A 13 -2.03 8.11 -15.22
N ASN A 14 -2.33 9.41 -15.10
CA ASN A 14 -3.30 9.95 -14.16
C ASN A 14 -3.07 9.45 -12.72
N GLN A 15 -1.81 9.38 -12.30
CA GLN A 15 -1.39 8.89 -10.98
C GLN A 15 -0.57 9.95 -10.25
N THR A 16 -0.52 9.87 -8.93
CA THR A 16 0.33 10.75 -8.10
C THR A 16 1.05 9.90 -7.06
N LEU A 17 2.37 10.02 -7.01
CA LEU A 17 3.18 9.44 -5.96
C LEU A 17 3.12 10.36 -4.74
N VAL A 18 2.77 9.79 -3.59
CA VAL A 18 2.60 10.54 -2.35
C VAL A 18 3.35 9.88 -1.21
N GLN A 19 3.90 10.70 -0.32
CA GLN A 19 4.35 10.26 1.00
C GLN A 19 3.21 10.42 1.99
N VAL A 20 3.00 9.41 2.83
CA VAL A 20 1.97 9.43 3.87
C VAL A 20 2.59 9.21 5.25
N GLU A 21 2.33 10.13 6.18
CA GLU A 21 2.66 9.97 7.60
C GLU A 21 1.38 9.70 8.41
N ILE A 22 1.42 8.72 9.31
CA ILE A 22 0.28 8.33 10.15
C ILE A 22 0.53 8.65 11.62
N HIS A 23 -0.48 9.23 12.27
CA HIS A 23 -0.46 9.46 13.73
C HIS A 23 -1.22 8.39 14.53
N SER A 24 -1.94 7.52 13.83
CA SER A 24 -2.69 6.39 14.39
C SER A 24 -2.55 5.19 13.46
N GLY A 25 -2.65 3.98 14.02
CA GLY A 25 -2.56 2.71 13.28
C GLY A 25 -3.91 2.02 13.09
N ARG A 26 -4.97 2.77 12.72
CA ARG A 26 -6.28 2.14 12.48
C ARG A 26 -6.19 1.17 11.27
N PRO A 27 -6.95 0.07 11.26
CA PRO A 27 -6.96 -0.85 10.13
C PRO A 27 -7.26 -0.12 8.82
N HIS A 28 -6.47 -0.39 7.78
CA HIS A 28 -6.61 0.16 6.42
C HIS A 28 -6.64 1.71 6.33
N GLN A 29 -6.15 2.42 7.35
CA GLN A 29 -6.31 3.87 7.48
C GLN A 29 -5.90 4.65 6.24
N ILE A 30 -4.73 4.36 5.67
CA ILE A 30 -4.23 5.06 4.47
C ILE A 30 -5.13 4.79 3.27
N ARG A 31 -5.50 3.52 3.06
CA ARG A 31 -6.34 3.07 1.94
C ARG A 31 -7.69 3.78 1.95
N ILE A 32 -8.37 3.78 3.10
CA ILE A 32 -9.68 4.43 3.28
C ILE A 32 -9.56 5.94 3.11
N HIS A 33 -8.59 6.60 3.75
CA HIS A 33 -8.46 8.05 3.68
C HIS A 33 -8.24 8.56 2.25
N LEU A 34 -7.33 7.92 1.51
CA LEU A 34 -7.01 8.30 0.14
C LEU A 34 -8.20 8.02 -0.80
N ALA A 35 -8.86 6.88 -0.64
CA ALA A 35 -10.09 6.56 -1.38
C ALA A 35 -11.25 7.54 -1.07
N TYR A 36 -11.41 7.94 0.19
CA TYR A 36 -12.45 8.86 0.64
C TYR A 36 -12.32 10.25 -0.01
N ILE A 37 -11.09 10.76 -0.15
CA ILE A 37 -10.84 12.05 -0.83
C ILE A 37 -10.84 11.95 -2.36
N GLY A 38 -11.18 10.79 -2.93
CA GLY A 38 -11.28 10.58 -4.38
C GLY A 38 -9.99 10.13 -5.07
N HIS A 39 -8.95 9.77 -4.31
CA HIS A 39 -7.67 9.32 -4.84
C HIS A 39 -7.29 7.94 -4.26
N PRO A 40 -8.04 6.87 -4.55
CA PRO A 40 -7.74 5.53 -4.04
C PRO A 40 -6.33 5.07 -4.45
N LEU A 41 -5.76 4.14 -3.68
CA LEU A 41 -4.49 3.54 -4.05
C LEU A 41 -4.61 2.79 -5.37
N VAL A 42 -3.54 2.86 -6.18
CA VAL A 42 -3.43 2.12 -7.43
C VAL A 42 -3.51 0.63 -7.13
N ASP A 43 -4.37 -0.07 -7.86
CA ASP A 43 -4.66 -1.51 -7.74
C ASP A 43 -5.25 -1.94 -6.39
N ASP A 44 -5.83 -1.02 -5.61
CA ASP A 44 -6.58 -1.41 -4.41
C ASP A 44 -7.83 -2.23 -4.80
N PRO A 45 -7.87 -3.51 -4.41
CA PRO A 45 -8.95 -4.38 -4.84
C PRO A 45 -10.20 -4.20 -3.97
N LEU A 46 -10.08 -3.53 -2.80
CA LEU A 46 -11.15 -3.39 -1.82
C LEU A 46 -11.76 -1.99 -1.81
N TYR A 47 -10.97 -0.91 -1.82
CA TYR A 47 -11.52 0.44 -1.65
C TYR A 47 -11.65 1.18 -2.98
N CYS A 48 -12.80 1.85 -3.19
CA CYS A 48 -13.05 2.73 -4.32
C CYS A 48 -13.28 4.19 -3.86
N ILE A 49 -13.41 5.11 -4.82
CA ILE A 49 -13.73 6.52 -4.56
C ILE A 49 -14.92 6.62 -3.59
N GLY A 50 -14.76 7.42 -2.54
CA GLY A 50 -15.73 7.53 -1.43
C GLY A 50 -15.37 6.70 -0.20
N GLY A 51 -14.27 5.93 -0.25
CA GLY A 51 -13.73 5.20 0.89
C GLY A 51 -14.54 3.98 1.32
N GLN A 52 -15.49 3.56 0.48
CA GLN A 52 -16.32 2.39 0.71
C GLN A 52 -15.66 1.13 0.14
N PRO A 53 -15.85 -0.02 0.79
CA PRO A 53 -15.44 -1.30 0.20
C PRO A 53 -16.30 -1.62 -1.03
N LYS A 54 -15.66 -2.18 -2.06
CA LYS A 54 -16.30 -2.75 -3.24
C LYS A 54 -16.99 -4.05 -2.82
N PHE A 55 -18.30 -4.03 -2.65
CA PHE A 55 -19.08 -5.26 -2.58
C PHE A 55 -19.32 -5.73 -4.01
N HIS A 56 -18.71 -6.85 -4.40
CA HIS A 56 -19.01 -7.47 -5.69
C HIS A 56 -20.30 -8.29 -5.50
N ASP A 57 -21.41 -7.83 -6.08
CA ASP A 57 -22.60 -8.66 -6.19
C ASP A 57 -22.23 -9.91 -6.98
N LEU A 58 -22.40 -11.07 -6.36
CA LEU A 58 -22.10 -12.38 -6.93
C LEU A 58 -23.23 -12.77 -7.89
N GLU A 59 -22.99 -12.70 -9.20
CA GLU A 59 -23.68 -13.57 -10.16
C GLU A 59 -22.66 -14.50 -10.84
N SER A 60 -22.73 -15.77 -10.46
CA SER A 60 -22.48 -16.96 -11.29
C SER A 60 -21.15 -17.08 -12.06
N THR A 61 -20.14 -17.73 -11.46
CA THR A 61 -19.39 -18.79 -12.16
C THR A 61 -18.63 -19.70 -11.17
N SER A 62 -19.14 -20.93 -11.07
CA SER A 62 -18.46 -22.21 -10.82
C SER A 62 -17.07 -22.24 -10.15
N THR A 63 -17.05 -22.83 -8.95
CA THR A 63 -16.10 -23.82 -8.44
C THR A 63 -14.89 -24.16 -9.33
N ASP A 64 -13.69 -23.94 -8.81
CA ASP A 64 -12.67 -25.00 -8.73
C ASP A 64 -11.85 -24.78 -7.45
N ILE A 65 -12.07 -25.69 -6.49
CA ILE A 65 -11.38 -25.77 -5.21
C ILE A 65 -10.27 -26.82 -5.41
N SER A 66 -9.05 -26.41 -5.73
CA SER A 66 -7.91 -27.33 -5.88
C SER A 66 -6.82 -27.01 -4.88
N PHE A 67 -7.03 -27.43 -3.63
CA PHE A 67 -6.03 -27.36 -2.56
C PHE A 67 -4.65 -27.83 -3.05
N ALA A 68 -3.67 -26.91 -3.10
CA ALA A 68 -2.30 -27.21 -3.46
C ALA A 68 -1.57 -27.92 -2.30
N TYR A 69 -0.84 -28.99 -2.64
CA TYR A 69 -0.21 -29.96 -1.73
C TYR A 69 1.01 -29.45 -0.95
N ASP A 70 1.29 -28.14 -0.94
CA ASP A 70 2.51 -27.53 -0.37
C ASP A 70 2.25 -26.40 0.64
N GLY A 71 1.05 -26.35 1.23
CA GLY A 71 0.69 -25.30 2.22
C GLY A 71 0.12 -24.03 1.59
N GLY A 72 -0.33 -24.13 0.33
CA GLY A 72 -0.97 -23.08 -0.45
C GLY A 72 -2.28 -22.57 0.16
N TYR A 73 -2.23 -21.37 0.71
CA TYR A 73 -3.39 -20.51 0.82
C TYR A 73 -3.79 -20.08 -0.59
N GLU A 74 -4.82 -20.73 -1.16
CA GLU A 74 -5.49 -20.22 -2.35
C GLU A 74 -6.01 -18.82 -2.03
N ARG A 75 -5.49 -17.81 -2.73
CA ARG A 75 -5.94 -16.44 -2.56
C ARG A 75 -7.44 -16.41 -2.89
N PRO A 76 -8.31 -15.96 -1.99
CA PRO A 76 -9.73 -15.96 -2.27
C PRO A 76 -10.03 -15.14 -3.53
N LEU A 77 -11.00 -15.58 -4.32
CA LEU A 77 -11.48 -14.81 -5.49
C LEU A 77 -11.98 -13.42 -5.08
N GLN A 78 -12.43 -13.28 -3.83
CA GLN A 78 -12.80 -12.02 -3.22
C GLN A 78 -11.61 -11.42 -2.43
N PRO A 79 -11.22 -10.17 -2.70
CA PRO A 79 -10.11 -9.54 -2.00
C PRO A 79 -10.40 -9.40 -0.51
N VAL A 80 -9.66 -10.09 0.33
CA VAL A 80 -9.82 -10.00 1.79
C VAL A 80 -8.95 -8.90 2.40
N PRO A 81 -9.27 -8.42 3.61
CA PRO A 81 -8.36 -7.64 4.43
C PRO A 81 -7.01 -8.37 4.60
N GLY A 82 -6.00 -7.97 3.84
CA GLY A 82 -4.68 -8.61 3.82
C GLY A 82 -4.20 -9.02 2.44
N ASP A 83 -5.07 -9.08 1.43
CA ASP A 83 -4.65 -9.34 0.06
C ASP A 83 -3.77 -8.20 -0.46
N CYS A 84 -2.51 -8.55 -0.73
CA CYS A 84 -1.55 -7.69 -1.40
C CYS A 84 -2.01 -7.44 -2.84
N GLY A 85 -1.90 -6.19 -3.28
CA GLY A 85 -2.39 -5.78 -4.59
C GLY A 85 -2.37 -4.28 -4.81
N TYR A 86 -2.32 -3.49 -3.73
CA TYR A 86 -2.21 -2.03 -3.79
C TYR A 86 -0.76 -1.54 -3.72
N HIS A 87 -0.55 -0.37 -4.28
CA HIS A 87 0.72 0.36 -4.22
C HIS A 87 0.87 1.11 -2.88
N LEU A 88 1.42 0.42 -1.88
CA LEU A 88 1.76 1.01 -0.57
C LEU A 88 3.00 0.34 0.00
N HIS A 89 3.94 1.13 0.52
CA HIS A 89 5.16 0.63 1.13
C HIS A 89 5.51 1.39 2.40
N ALA A 90 5.86 0.66 3.46
CA ALA A 90 6.32 1.25 4.71
C ALA A 90 7.81 1.59 4.59
N HIS A 91 8.10 2.82 4.14
CA HIS A 91 9.47 3.23 3.82
C HIS A 91 10.35 3.46 5.06
N TRP A 92 9.85 4.10 6.11
CA TRP A 92 10.61 4.28 7.35
C TRP A 92 9.74 4.27 8.59
N LEU A 93 10.36 3.92 9.71
CA LEU A 93 9.78 3.95 11.04
C LEU A 93 10.76 4.61 11.99
N VAL A 94 10.25 5.55 12.79
CA VAL A 94 11.01 6.21 13.86
C VAL A 94 10.39 5.83 15.20
N LEU A 95 11.19 5.29 16.12
CA LEU A 95 10.76 4.92 17.46
C LEU A 95 11.87 5.14 18.50
N SER A 96 11.49 5.31 19.75
CA SER A 96 12.45 5.30 20.86
C SER A 96 12.79 3.85 21.22
N HIS A 97 14.08 3.52 21.25
CA HIS A 97 14.54 2.18 21.63
C HIS A 97 14.05 1.84 23.04
N PRO A 98 13.39 0.70 23.27
CA PRO A 98 12.65 0.43 24.52
C PRO A 98 13.55 0.38 25.77
N THR A 99 14.81 -0.04 25.63
CA THR A 99 15.76 -0.08 26.75
C THR A 99 16.73 1.11 26.80
N THR A 100 17.17 1.65 25.67
CA THR A 100 18.21 2.70 25.63
C THR A 100 17.65 4.12 25.52
N ASN A 101 16.35 4.27 25.24
CA ASN A 101 15.67 5.54 24.95
C ASN A 101 16.31 6.37 23.82
N LYS A 102 17.21 5.77 23.03
CA LYS A 102 17.78 6.42 21.86
C LYS A 102 16.77 6.37 20.71
N MET A 103 16.66 7.46 19.98
CA MET A 103 15.84 7.51 18.78
C MET A 103 16.45 6.61 17.70
N LEU A 104 15.68 5.65 17.21
CA LEU A 104 16.02 4.79 16.10
C LEU A 104 15.21 5.18 14.88
N LYS A 105 15.86 5.25 13.73
CA LYS A 105 15.21 5.32 12.41
C LYS A 105 15.57 4.05 11.64
N ILE A 106 14.55 3.28 11.29
CA ILE A 106 14.67 2.09 10.45
C ILE A 106 14.10 2.47 9.08
N THR A 107 14.83 2.16 8.01
CA THR A 107 14.44 2.47 6.62
C THR A 107 14.41 1.18 5.81
N ALA A 108 13.33 0.95 5.08
CA ALA A 108 13.23 -0.08 4.05
C ALA A 108 13.42 0.57 2.66
N PRO A 109 14.24 -0.02 1.77
CA PRO A 109 14.47 0.54 0.45
C PRO A 109 13.17 0.59 -0.37
N LEU A 110 12.95 1.70 -1.07
CA LEU A 110 11.76 1.87 -1.91
C LEU A 110 11.78 0.88 -3.08
N PRO A 111 10.67 0.17 -3.36
CA PRO A 111 10.56 -0.61 -4.58
C PRO A 111 10.52 0.33 -5.79
N HIS A 112 11.05 -0.11 -6.94
CA HIS A 112 11.20 0.70 -8.15
C HIS A 112 9.91 1.41 -8.60
N ILE A 113 8.74 0.79 -8.38
CA ILE A 113 7.43 1.35 -8.73
C ILE A 113 7.00 2.53 -7.85
N LEU A 114 7.62 2.71 -6.67
CA LEU A 114 7.36 3.80 -5.73
C LEU A 114 8.53 4.77 -5.60
N GLN A 115 9.54 4.66 -6.47
CA GLN A 115 10.62 5.63 -6.57
C GLN A 115 10.21 6.79 -7.48
N THR A 116 10.58 8.01 -7.10
CA THR A 116 10.50 9.18 -7.97
C THR A 116 11.40 9.00 -9.21
N ARG A 117 11.25 9.84 -10.22
CA ARG A 117 12.19 9.87 -11.35
C ARG A 117 13.63 10.15 -10.93
N GLU A 118 13.82 11.05 -9.97
CA GLU A 118 15.15 11.42 -9.46
C GLU A 118 15.81 10.23 -8.74
N GLU A 119 15.08 9.58 -7.82
CA GLU A 119 15.59 8.42 -7.08
C GLU A 119 15.91 7.20 -7.94
N ARG A 120 15.29 7.07 -9.12
CA ARG A 120 15.62 6.01 -10.10
C ARG A 120 16.88 6.31 -10.90
N CYS A 121 17.21 7.59 -11.06
CA CYS A 121 18.37 8.03 -11.82
C CYS A 121 19.66 8.06 -11.00
N ASP A 122 19.57 7.99 -9.66
CA ASP A 122 20.74 7.77 -8.80
C ASP A 122 21.13 6.27 -8.82
N PRO A 123 22.25 5.88 -9.45
CA PRO A 123 22.79 4.56 -9.20
C PRO A 123 23.17 4.51 -7.72
N GLN A 124 22.49 3.68 -6.94
CA GLN A 124 22.91 3.40 -5.57
C GLN A 124 24.38 2.92 -5.65
N VAL A 125 25.27 3.75 -5.13
CA VAL A 125 26.66 3.40 -4.88
C VAL A 125 26.65 2.40 -3.74
N ASP A 126 26.58 1.12 -4.08
CA ASP A 126 26.95 0.05 -3.16
C ASP A 126 28.41 0.28 -2.73
N THR A 127 28.61 0.66 -1.46
CA THR A 127 29.91 0.67 -0.78
C THR A 127 29.94 -0.45 0.24
#